data_AF-A0A2V7J2L2-F1
#
_entry.id   AF-A0A2V7J2L2-F1
#
_cell.length_a   1.000
_cell.length_b   1.000
_cell.length_c   1.000
_cell.angle_alpha   90.00
_cell.angle_beta   90.00
_cell.angle_gamma   90.00
#
_symmetry.space_group_name_H-M   'P 1'
#
loop_
_entity.id
_entity.type
_entity.pdbx_description
1 polymer ?
#
loop_
_entity_poly.entity_id
_entity_poly.type
_entity_poly.pdbx_seq_one_letter_code
_entity_poly.pdbx_strand_id
1 'polypeptide(L)'
;MVDFPGDDLDAEFPLGDGTAETEGVVTCPYCGEPNEIGLDAGGGAYQDYVEDCQVCCRPWRVTVAYDEAGNAKISASPLDE
;
A
#
# COMPACT_ATOMS: atom_id res chain seq x y z
N MET A 1 21.24 33.11 -7.30
CA MET A 1 20.74 32.50 -8.54
C MET A 1 21.84 31.57 -9.02
N VAL A 2 21.75 30.30 -8.67
CA VAL A 2 22.67 29.28 -9.19
C VAL A 2 21.87 28.40 -10.14
N ASP A 3 22.37 28.33 -11.36
CA ASP A 3 21.83 27.65 -12.54
C ASP A 3 22.23 26.17 -12.49
N PHE A 4 21.29 25.28 -12.78
CA PHE A 4 21.39 23.83 -12.64
C PHE A 4 21.84 23.18 -13.96
N PRO A 5 23.00 22.50 -14.03
CA PRO A 5 23.25 21.54 -15.10
C PRO A 5 22.78 20.15 -14.66
N GLY A 6 22.00 19.50 -15.53
CA GLY A 6 21.21 18.30 -15.24
C GLY A 6 21.99 17.12 -14.69
N ASP A 7 21.52 16.65 -13.55
CA ASP A 7 21.92 15.39 -12.95
C ASP A 7 20.72 14.43 -13.06
N ASP A 8 21.00 13.25 -13.61
CA ASP A 8 20.15 12.06 -13.78
C ASP A 8 19.67 11.53 -12.41
N LEU A 9 19.03 12.37 -11.59
CA LEU A 9 18.65 12.07 -10.20
C LEU A 9 17.53 11.03 -10.07
N ASP A 10 17.05 10.48 -11.19
CA ASP A 10 16.11 9.36 -11.22
C ASP A 10 16.80 7.99 -10.94
N ALA A 11 18.13 7.92 -10.90
CA ALA A 11 18.87 6.66 -10.77
C ALA A 11 19.54 6.40 -9.40
N GLU A 12 19.69 7.42 -8.54
CA GLU A 12 20.41 7.32 -7.25
C GLU A 12 19.52 7.12 -6.02
N PHE A 13 18.20 7.12 -6.22
CA PHE A 13 17.22 6.78 -5.19
C PHE A 13 16.47 5.50 -5.61
N PRO A 14 17.08 4.31 -5.49
CA PRO A 14 16.29 3.08 -5.60
C PRO A 14 15.16 3.16 -4.57
N LEU A 15 13.92 3.16 -5.04
CA LEU A 15 12.68 3.25 -4.24
C LEU A 15 12.78 2.28 -3.05
N GLY A 16 13.08 2.84 -1.87
CA GLY A 16 13.47 2.09 -0.68
C GLY A 16 14.31 2.93 0.27
N ASP A 17 13.93 4.19 0.51
CA ASP A 17 14.65 5.15 1.35
C ASP A 17 14.40 4.96 2.87
N GLY A 18 14.03 3.76 3.32
CA GLY A 18 13.83 3.47 4.75
C GLY A 18 12.58 4.11 5.35
N THR A 19 11.68 4.64 4.52
CA THR A 19 10.31 4.99 4.90
C THR A 19 9.41 3.78 4.65
N ALA A 20 8.59 3.42 5.62
CA ALA A 20 7.68 2.28 5.49
C ALA A 20 6.71 2.47 4.31
N GLU A 21 6.29 1.38 3.67
CA GLU A 21 5.38 1.44 2.52
C GLU A 21 4.03 2.08 2.92
N THR A 22 3.64 3.17 2.27
CA THR A 22 2.39 3.90 2.57
C THR A 22 1.26 3.66 1.56
N GLU A 23 1.52 2.86 0.54
CA GLU A 23 0.60 2.57 -0.57
C GLU A 23 0.78 1.10 -0.97
N GLY A 24 -0.30 0.46 -1.40
CA GLY A 24 -0.20 -0.91 -1.88
C GLY A 24 -1.37 -1.32 -2.76
N VAL A 25 -1.20 -2.45 -3.43
CA VAL A 25 -2.22 -2.99 -4.36
C VAL A 25 -2.72 -4.32 -3.85
N VAL A 26 -4.04 -4.47 -3.77
CA VAL A 26 -4.69 -5.71 -3.34
C VAL A 26 -5.82 -6.11 -4.29
N THR A 27 -5.93 -7.40 -4.57
CA THR A 27 -6.93 -7.93 -5.51
C THR A 27 -8.25 -8.24 -4.80
N CYS A 28 -9.35 -7.77 -5.37
CA CYS A 28 -10.69 -8.01 -4.83
C CYS A 28 -11.08 -9.49 -4.85
N PRO A 29 -11.46 -10.09 -3.70
CA PRO A 29 -11.92 -11.48 -3.65
C PRO A 29 -13.30 -11.65 -4.31
N TYR A 30 -13.98 -10.56 -4.65
CA TYR A 30 -15.32 -10.58 -5.26
C TYR A 30 -15.29 -10.43 -6.78
N CYS A 31 -14.67 -9.36 -7.31
CA CYS A 31 -14.61 -9.13 -8.76
C CYS A 31 -13.27 -9.53 -9.40
N GLY A 32 -12.23 -9.76 -8.60
CA GLY A 32 -10.88 -10.08 -9.09
C GLY A 32 -10.06 -8.90 -9.59
N GLU A 33 -10.55 -7.67 -9.44
CA GLU A 33 -9.84 -6.46 -9.89
C GLU A 33 -8.81 -5.99 -8.84
N PRO A 34 -7.65 -5.46 -9.26
CA PRO A 34 -6.69 -4.83 -8.37
C PRO A 34 -7.20 -3.47 -7.91
N ASN A 35 -7.13 -3.20 -6.60
CA ASN A 35 -7.40 -1.89 -6.03
C ASN A 35 -6.16 -1.36 -5.34
N GLU A 36 -5.92 -0.07 -5.53
CA GLU A 36 -4.89 0.70 -4.83
C GLU A 36 -5.45 1.17 -3.48
N ILE A 37 -4.71 0.88 -2.42
CA ILE A 37 -5.10 1.19 -1.04
C ILE A 37 -3.98 1.99 -0.36
N GLY A 38 -4.38 2.94 0.49
CA GLY A 38 -3.45 3.66 1.35
C GLY A 38 -3.13 2.84 2.59
N LEU A 39 -1.84 2.73 2.92
CA LEU A 39 -1.36 2.06 4.12
C LEU A 39 -0.84 3.11 5.10
N ASP A 40 -1.28 3.04 6.35
CA ASP A 40 -0.79 3.93 7.39
C ASP A 40 0.29 3.22 8.22
N ALA A 41 1.56 3.60 8.07
CA ALA A 41 2.64 3.01 8.84
C ALA A 41 2.68 3.49 10.30
N GLY A 42 1.89 4.51 10.65
CA GLY A 42 1.75 5.05 12.01
C GLY A 42 0.75 4.28 12.88
N GLY A 43 -0.18 3.53 12.27
CA GLY A 43 -1.25 2.79 12.94
C GLY A 43 -0.81 1.54 13.68
N GLY A 44 0.46 1.13 13.51
CA GLY A 44 1.08 0.00 14.19
C GLY A 44 1.48 -1.12 13.23
N ALA A 45 2.17 -2.13 13.77
CA ALA A 45 2.70 -3.24 12.98
C ALA A 45 1.63 -4.17 12.38
N TYR A 46 0.39 -4.13 12.88
CA TYR A 46 -0.72 -4.93 12.38
C TYR A 46 -1.99 -4.09 12.37
N GLN A 47 -2.64 -4.03 11.21
CA GLN A 47 -3.87 -3.27 11.00
C GLN A 47 -4.92 -4.17 10.37
N ASP A 48 -6.14 -4.11 10.91
CA ASP A 48 -7.31 -4.76 10.37
C ASP A 48 -8.40 -3.71 10.19
N TYR A 49 -8.84 -3.53 8.95
CA TYR A 49 -9.89 -2.59 8.63
C TYR A 49 -10.75 -3.09 7.48
N VAL A 50 -11.92 -2.49 7.34
CA VAL A 50 -12.85 -2.78 6.26
C VAL A 50 -12.76 -1.65 5.25
N GLU A 51 -12.56 -2.02 4.00
CA GLU A 51 -12.61 -1.08 2.88
C GLU A 51 -13.74 -1.50 1.92
N ASP A 52 -13.96 -0.73 0.86
CA ASP A 52 -14.91 -1.05 -0.19
C ASP A 52 -14.19 -1.17 -1.54
N CYS A 53 -14.56 -2.15 -2.34
CA CYS A 53 -13.97 -2.29 -3.66
C CYS A 53 -14.41 -1.14 -4.58
N GLN A 54 -13.45 -0.37 -5.09
CA GLN A 54 -13.66 0.76 -6.02
C GLN A 54 -14.37 0.37 -7.33
N VAL A 55 -14.40 -0.92 -7.67
CA VAL A 55 -15.06 -1.45 -8.89
C VAL A 55 -16.44 -2.02 -8.61
N CYS A 56 -16.56 -2.93 -7.64
CA CYS A 56 -17.81 -3.67 -7.41
C CYS A 56 -18.62 -3.21 -6.18
N CYS A 57 -18.14 -2.21 -5.44
CA CYS A 57 -18.79 -1.66 -4.25
C CYS A 57 -19.21 -2.71 -3.22
N ARG A 58 -18.32 -3.70 -3.00
CA ARG A 58 -18.51 -4.73 -1.97
C ARG A 58 -17.50 -4.54 -0.85
N PRO A 59 -17.94 -4.59 0.42
CA PRO A 59 -17.07 -4.46 1.57
C PRO A 59 -16.20 -5.71 1.73
N TRP A 60 -14.91 -5.50 1.93
CA TRP A 60 -13.89 -6.53 2.17
C TRP A 60 -13.04 -6.17 3.38
N ARG A 61 -12.52 -7.19 4.06
CA ARG A 61 -11.56 -7.00 5.14
C ARG A 61 -10.16 -6.95 4.56
N VAL A 62 -9.42 -5.90 4.90
CA VAL A 62 -8.02 -5.72 4.54
C VAL A 62 -7.19 -5.85 5.81
N THR A 63 -6.18 -6.71 5.73
CA THR A 63 -5.20 -6.91 6.80
C THR A 63 -3.83 -6.47 6.29
N VAL A 64 -3.17 -5.58 7.04
CA VAL A 64 -1.84 -5.05 6.73
C VAL A 64 -0.90 -5.37 7.87
N ALA A 65 0.23 -6.00 7.58
CA ALA A 65 1.28 -6.28 8.55
C ALA A 65 2.60 -5.67 8.09
N TYR A 66 3.29 -4.94 8.97
CA TYR A 66 4.61 -4.39 8.69
C TYR A 66 5.71 -5.22 9.34
N ASP A 67 6.75 -5.54 8.56
CA ASP A 67 7.96 -6.20 9.03
C ASP A 67 8.98 -5.18 9.59
N GLU A 68 10.03 -5.65 10.30
CA GLU A 68 11.08 -4.80 10.89
C GLU A 68 11.86 -3.96 9.86
N ALA A 69 11.79 -4.33 8.58
CA ALA A 69 12.37 -3.60 7.47
C ALA A 69 11.42 -2.56 6.84
N GLY A 70 10.19 -2.43 7.34
CA GLY A 70 9.18 -1.49 6.83
C GLY A 70 8.38 -2.00 5.62
N ASN A 71 8.54 -3.28 5.27
CA ASN A 71 7.75 -3.88 4.19
C ASN A 71 6.30 -4.11 4.67
N ALA A 72 5.32 -3.73 3.86
CA ALA A 72 3.92 -3.93 4.12
C ALA A 72 3.39 -5.18 3.42
N LYS A 73 2.88 -6.11 4.22
CA LYS A 73 2.21 -7.31 3.75
C LYS A 73 0.70 -7.12 3.81
N ILE A 74 0.08 -7.03 2.65
CA ILE A 74 -1.35 -6.78 2.50
C ILE A 74 -2.04 -8.10 2.16
N SER A 75 -3.20 -8.35 2.77
CA SER A 75 -4.08 -9.47 2.41
C SER A 75 -5.53 -9.03 2.49
N ALA A 76 -6.31 -9.33 1.46
CA ALA A 76 -7.75 -9.11 1.46
C ALA A 76 -8.50 -10.41 1.66
N SER A 77 -9.58 -10.35 2.43
CA SER A 77 -10.54 -11.43 2.60
C SER A 77 -11.97 -10.90 2.46
N PRO A 78 -12.91 -11.70 1.91
CA PRO A 78 -14.31 -11.31 1.88
C PRO A 78 -14.83 -11.11 3.31
N LEU A 79 -15.64 -10.07 3.52
CA LEU A 79 -16.23 -9.75 4.84
C LEU A 79 -17.52 -10.55 5.11
N ASP A 80 -17.87 -11.51 4.25
CA ASP A 80 -19.12 -12.29 4.34
C ASP A 80 -19.37 -12.82 5.77
N GLU A 81 -20.47 -12.36 6.38
CA GLU A 81 -21.11 -12.93 7.57
C GLU A 81 -21.98 -14.15 7.17
#